data_AF-A0A7J8Z976-F1
#
_entry.id   AF-A0A7J8Z976-F1
#
_cell.length_a   1.000
_cell.length_b   1.000
_cell.length_c   1.000
_cell.angle_alpha   90.00
_cell.angle_beta   90.00
_cell.angle_gamma   90.00
#
_symmetry.space_group_name_H-M   'P 1'
#
loop_
_entity.id
_entity.type
_entity.pdbx_description
1 polymer ?
#
loop_
_entity_poly.entity_id
_entity_poly.type
_entity_poly.pdbx_seq_one_letter_code
_entity_poly.pdbx_strand_id
1 'polypeptide(L)'
;RCGYCKKSFRAERFLDQHFDNRHYNLLNVNQSKCLADLCGALHCDFVINSNLLKAKCNPAAAARNRHLCESLANSCFPISQGPSARRLHELFLRQFCDAHTCSGKAKPFPRGGKVSLFFKL
;
A
#
# COMPACT_ATOMS: atom_id res chain seq x y z
N ARG A 1 14.44 -2.35 -16.96
CA ARG A 1 13.93 -2.97 -18.21
C ARG A 1 12.42 -2.74 -18.26
N CYS A 2 11.84 -2.34 -19.39
CA CYS A 2 10.39 -2.15 -19.52
C CYS A 2 9.67 -3.51 -19.52
N GLY A 3 8.60 -3.63 -18.72
CA GLY A 3 7.81 -4.87 -18.61
C GLY A 3 7.03 -5.21 -19.89
N TYR A 4 6.58 -4.19 -20.64
CA TYR A 4 5.72 -4.36 -21.82
C TYR A 4 6.50 -4.72 -23.08
N CYS A 5 7.50 -3.92 -23.46
CA CYS A 5 8.28 -4.14 -24.69
C CYS A 5 9.68 -4.72 -24.44
N LYS A 6 9.98 -5.11 -23.20
CA LYS A 6 11.21 -5.82 -22.80
C LYS A 6 12.52 -5.04 -23.07
N LYS A 7 12.47 -3.77 -23.49
CA LYS A 7 13.63 -2.89 -23.72
C LYS A 7 14.40 -2.62 -22.44
N SER A 8 15.73 -2.65 -22.51
CA SER A 8 16.62 -2.39 -21.37
C SER A 8 17.05 -0.92 -21.36
N PHE A 9 17.23 -0.36 -20.16
CA PHE A 9 17.59 1.04 -19.96
C PHE A 9 18.74 1.12 -18.97
N ARG A 10 19.64 2.08 -19.20
CA ARG A 10 20.85 2.28 -18.37
C ARG A 10 20.57 2.97 -17.04
N ALA A 11 19.44 3.68 -16.93
CA ALA A 11 18.99 4.35 -15.71
C ALA A 11 17.46 4.43 -15.68
N GLU A 12 16.90 4.58 -14.48
CA GLU A 12 15.45 4.69 -14.22
C GLU A 12 14.81 5.85 -14.98
N ARG A 13 15.43 7.04 -14.97
CA ARG A 13 14.94 8.20 -15.74
C ARG A 13 14.65 7.92 -17.22
N PHE A 14 15.40 7.00 -17.85
CA PHE A 14 15.19 6.63 -19.25
C PHE A 14 14.07 5.60 -19.42
N LEU A 15 13.81 4.80 -18.39
CA LEU A 15 12.65 3.92 -18.31
C LEU A 15 11.37 4.77 -18.18
N ASP A 16 11.36 5.75 -17.29
CA ASP A 16 10.20 6.61 -17.03
C ASP A 16 9.84 7.42 -18.27
N GLN A 17 10.83 8.10 -18.85
CA GLN A 17 10.67 8.82 -20.11
C GLN A 17 10.18 7.92 -21.25
N HIS A 18 10.60 6.65 -21.27
CA HIS A 18 10.11 5.68 -22.25
C HIS A 18 8.66 5.29 -22.00
N PHE A 19 8.24 5.16 -20.74
CA PHE A 19 6.84 4.93 -20.38
C PHE A 19 5.96 6.09 -20.84
N ASP A 20 6.36 7.33 -20.58
CA ASP A 20 5.64 8.52 -21.02
C ASP A 20 5.56 8.61 -22.55
N ASN A 21 6.64 8.27 -23.26
CA ASN A 21 6.67 8.42 -24.71
C ASN A 21 6.01 7.27 -25.49
N ARG A 22 6.02 6.05 -24.94
CA ARG A 22 5.66 4.83 -25.68
C ARG A 22 4.53 4.02 -25.06
N HIS A 23 4.26 4.24 -23.78
CA HIS A 23 3.26 3.48 -23.02
C HIS A 23 2.33 4.38 -22.20
N TYR A 24 2.22 5.68 -22.50
CA TYR A 24 1.31 6.58 -21.78
C TYR A 24 -0.14 6.09 -21.81
N ASN A 25 -0.57 5.49 -22.93
CA ASN A 25 -1.91 4.92 -23.10
C ASN A 25 -2.19 3.65 -22.25
N LEU A 26 -1.14 3.00 -21.72
CA LEU A 26 -1.29 1.82 -20.85
C LEU A 26 -1.49 2.22 -19.39
N LEU A 27 -1.16 3.47 -19.05
CA LEU A 27 -1.59 4.07 -17.80
C LEU A 27 -3.05 4.44 -18.01
N ASN A 28 -3.97 3.56 -17.60
CA ASN A 28 -5.40 3.84 -17.63
C ASN A 28 -5.72 4.93 -16.58
N VAL A 29 -5.39 6.19 -16.89
CA VAL A 29 -5.41 7.32 -15.95
C VAL A 29 -6.80 7.53 -15.33
N ASN A 30 -7.86 7.12 -16.04
CA ASN A 30 -9.24 7.22 -15.56
C ASN A 30 -9.60 6.21 -14.45
N GLN A 31 -8.82 5.15 -14.26
CA GLN A 31 -9.10 4.11 -13.25
C GLN A 31 -7.88 3.72 -12.41
N SER A 32 -6.67 4.18 -12.77
CA SER A 32 -5.46 3.88 -12.01
C SER A 32 -5.41 4.73 -10.74
N LYS A 33 -5.78 4.13 -9.60
CA LYS A 33 -5.41 4.67 -8.28
C LYS A 33 -3.90 4.50 -8.12
N CYS A 34 -3.18 5.57 -7.82
CA CYS A 34 -1.75 5.45 -7.55
C CYS A 34 -1.56 4.75 -6.22
N LEU A 35 -0.64 3.77 -6.15
CA LEU A 35 -0.32 3.10 -4.88
C LEU A 35 0.21 4.09 -3.84
N ALA A 36 0.84 5.20 -4.27
CA ALA A 36 1.28 6.28 -3.40
C ALA A 36 0.12 6.91 -2.61
N ASP A 37 -1.08 7.00 -3.20
CA ASP A 37 -2.27 7.54 -2.52
C ASP A 37 -2.74 6.62 -1.39
N LEU A 38 -2.44 5.32 -1.48
CA LEU A 38 -2.79 4.31 -0.49
C LEU A 38 -1.66 4.09 0.53
N CYS A 39 -0.48 4.64 0.30
CA CYS A 39 0.69 4.34 1.13
C CYS A 39 0.54 4.79 2.57
N GLY A 40 -0.17 5.89 2.82
CA GLY A 40 -0.54 6.31 4.16
C GLY A 40 -1.39 5.28 4.91
N ALA A 41 -2.28 4.58 4.20
CA ALA A 41 -3.13 3.53 4.78
C ALA A 41 -2.41 2.18 4.91
N LEU A 42 -1.48 1.88 4.00
CA LEU A 42 -0.77 0.60 3.90
C LEU A 42 0.62 0.58 4.57
N HIS A 43 1.04 1.68 5.19
CA HIS A 43 2.35 1.82 5.83
C HIS A 43 3.53 1.55 4.89
N CYS A 44 3.47 2.02 3.63
CA CYS A 44 4.56 1.80 2.65
C CYS A 44 5.92 2.28 3.16
N ASP A 45 5.95 3.38 3.91
CA ASP A 45 7.17 3.96 4.47
C ASP A 45 7.92 2.98 5.37
N PHE A 46 7.20 2.10 6.08
CA PHE A 46 7.79 1.06 6.90
C PHE A 46 8.54 0.00 6.07
N VAL A 47 8.08 -0.26 4.85
CA VAL A 47 8.68 -1.23 3.92
C VAL A 47 9.81 -0.61 3.10
N ILE A 48 9.66 0.65 2.69
CA ILE A 48 10.59 1.34 1.78
C ILE A 48 11.74 2.03 2.54
N ASN A 49 11.48 2.60 3.72
CA ASN A 49 12.49 3.31 4.51
C ASN A 49 12.25 3.12 6.02
N SER A 50 12.77 2.02 6.58
CA SER A 50 12.77 1.78 8.03
C SER A 50 13.51 2.86 8.85
N ASN A 51 14.23 3.77 8.18
CA ASN A 51 15.00 4.86 8.77
C ASN A 51 14.28 6.22 8.77
N LEU A 52 13.02 6.31 8.34
CA LEU A 52 12.26 7.55 8.46
C LEU A 52 12.04 7.87 9.94
N LEU A 53 12.84 8.85 10.39
CA LEU A 53 12.82 9.45 11.72
C LEU A 53 11.39 9.57 12.21
N LYS A 54 11.14 9.05 13.42
CA LYS A 54 9.85 9.06 14.11
C LYS A 54 9.28 10.49 14.14
N ALA A 55 8.54 10.86 13.11
CA ALA A 55 7.83 12.11 13.08
C ALA A 55 6.80 12.09 14.20
N LYS A 56 6.63 13.24 14.87
CA LYS A 56 5.61 13.41 15.90
C LYS A 56 4.26 13.00 15.31
N CYS A 57 3.56 12.09 15.98
CA CYS A 57 2.30 11.57 15.46
C CYS A 57 1.30 12.71 15.23
N ASN A 58 0.68 12.73 14.03
CA ASN A 58 -0.41 13.64 13.71
C ASN A 58 -1.74 12.89 13.85
N PRO A 59 -2.58 13.22 14.85
CA PRO A 59 -3.82 12.49 15.10
C PRO A 59 -4.82 12.60 13.95
N ALA A 60 -4.86 13.74 13.25
CA ALA A 60 -5.73 13.91 12.09
C ALA A 60 -5.27 13.04 10.90
N ALA A 61 -3.95 12.92 10.69
CA ALA A 61 -3.42 12.03 9.67
C ALA A 61 -3.66 10.55 10.01
N ALA A 62 -3.47 10.15 11.27
CA ALA A 62 -3.75 8.80 11.74
C ALA A 62 -5.24 8.44 11.54
N ALA A 63 -6.17 9.33 11.92
CA ALA A 63 -7.60 9.10 11.71
C ALA A 63 -7.97 8.97 10.22
N ARG A 64 -7.44 9.86 9.36
CA ARG A 64 -7.67 9.77 7.90
C ARG A 64 -7.13 8.47 7.31
N ASN A 65 -5.91 8.08 7.67
CA ASN A 65 -5.29 6.86 7.18
C ASN A 65 -6.03 5.60 7.67
N ARG A 66 -6.54 5.63 8.91
CA ARG A 66 -7.39 4.57 9.45
C ARG A 66 -8.66 4.40 8.62
N HIS A 67 -9.40 5.47 8.36
CA HIS A 67 -10.63 5.41 7.56
C HIS A 67 -10.36 4.93 6.13
N LEU A 68 -9.27 5.39 5.52
CA LEU A 68 -8.87 4.92 4.19
C LEU A 68 -8.56 3.42 4.20
N CYS A 69 -7.83 2.94 5.22
CA CYS A 69 -7.52 1.52 5.41
C CYS A 69 -8.78 0.67 5.58
N GLU A 70 -9.74 1.13 6.40
CA GLU A 70 -11.03 0.45 6.58
C GLU A 70 -11.85 0.42 5.28
N SER A 71 -11.85 1.52 4.50
CA SER A 71 -12.50 1.56 3.18
C SER A 71 -11.89 0.55 2.20
N LEU A 72 -10.57 0.36 2.22
CA LEU A 72 -9.88 -0.67 1.44
C LEU A 72 -10.31 -2.07 1.89
N ALA A 73 -10.36 -2.32 3.20
CA ALA A 73 -10.80 -3.61 3.73
C ALA A 73 -12.24 -3.97 3.30
N ASN A 74 -13.14 -2.98 3.34
CA ASN A 74 -14.53 -3.14 2.89
C ASN A 74 -14.64 -3.40 1.39
N SER A 75 -13.79 -2.75 0.59
CA SER A 75 -13.82 -2.88 -0.88
C SER A 75 -13.19 -4.17 -1.37
N CYS A 76 -12.06 -4.58 -0.78
CA CYS A 76 -11.32 -5.77 -1.18
C CYS A 76 -11.87 -7.06 -0.54
N PHE A 77 -12.35 -6.97 0.70
CA PHE A 77 -12.82 -8.12 1.48
C PHE A 77 -14.18 -7.82 2.13
N PRO A 78 -15.25 -7.65 1.34
CA PRO A 78 -16.57 -7.38 1.92
C PRO A 78 -17.08 -8.57 2.72
N ILE A 79 -17.56 -8.30 3.94
CA ILE A 79 -18.02 -9.29 4.92
C ILE A 79 -19.22 -10.12 4.41
N SER A 80 -19.93 -9.60 3.40
CA SER A 80 -21.06 -10.25 2.72
C SER A 80 -20.64 -11.33 1.72
N GLN A 81 -19.40 -11.33 1.23
CA GLN A 81 -18.90 -12.31 0.25
C GLN A 81 -18.46 -13.66 0.89
N GLY A 82 -18.97 -13.98 2.09
CA GLY A 82 -18.79 -15.28 2.74
C GLY A 82 -17.70 -15.33 3.81
N PRO A 83 -17.48 -16.53 4.40
CA PRO A 83 -16.64 -16.70 5.59
C PRO A 83 -15.15 -16.42 5.33
N SER A 84 -14.64 -16.74 4.14
CA SER A 84 -13.26 -16.45 3.74
C SER A 84 -13.01 -14.94 3.63
N ALA A 85 -13.92 -14.21 2.98
CA ALA A 85 -13.83 -12.75 2.86
C ALA A 85 -13.90 -12.08 4.24
N ARG A 86 -14.80 -12.54 5.11
CA ARG A 86 -14.89 -12.06 6.50
C ARG A 86 -13.60 -12.27 7.30
N ARG A 87 -12.98 -13.45 7.16
CA ARG A 87 -11.70 -13.75 7.82
C ARG A 87 -10.59 -12.85 7.30
N LEU A 88 -10.49 -12.64 5.98
CA LEU A 88 -9.51 -11.74 5.37
C LEU A 88 -9.74 -10.29 5.80
N HIS A 89 -11.00 -9.85 5.88
CA HIS A 89 -11.38 -8.53 6.34
C HIS A 89 -10.86 -8.27 7.77
N GLU A 90 -11.16 -9.18 8.70
CA GLU A 90 -10.70 -9.06 10.09
C GLU A 90 -9.17 -9.07 10.19
N LEU A 91 -8.51 -9.98 9.46
CA LEU A 91 -7.05 -10.05 9.42
C LEU A 91 -6.44 -8.74 8.91
N PHE A 92 -7.00 -8.17 7.85
CA PHE A 92 -6.53 -6.93 7.26
C PHE A 92 -6.67 -5.75 8.22
N LEU A 93 -7.84 -5.59 8.86
CA LEU A 93 -8.06 -4.53 9.85
C LEU A 93 -7.07 -4.60 11.01
N ARG A 94 -6.86 -5.81 11.56
CA ARG A 94 -5.96 -6.02 12.70
C ARG A 94 -4.49 -5.82 12.38
N GLN A 95 -4.07 -6.16 11.16
CA GLN A 95 -2.66 -6.07 10.78
C GLN A 95 -2.26 -4.68 10.29
N PHE A 96 -3.14 -4.00 9.57
CA PHE A 96 -2.83 -2.72 8.91
C PHE A 96 -3.52 -1.53 9.56
N CYS A 97 -4.82 -1.64 9.83
CA CYS A 97 -5.62 -0.46 10.22
C CYS A 97 -5.50 -0.09 11.70
N ASP A 98 -5.38 -1.08 12.59
CA ASP A 98 -5.23 -0.83 14.04
C ASP A 98 -3.93 -0.12 14.41
N ALA A 99 -2.92 -0.17 13.54
CA ALA A 99 -1.67 0.56 13.71
C ALA A 99 -1.81 2.07 13.47
N HIS A 100 -2.91 2.55 12.88
CA HIS A 100 -3.20 3.97 12.69
C HIS A 100 -3.72 4.61 13.99
N THR A 101 -2.83 4.71 14.98
CA THR A 101 -3.11 5.33 16.29
C THR A 101 -1.88 6.06 16.80
N CYS A 102 -2.10 7.19 17.48
CA CYS A 102 -1.01 7.91 18.16
C CYS A 102 -0.66 7.33 19.54
N SER A 103 -1.41 6.32 20.01
CA SER A 103 -1.04 5.59 21.21
C SER A 103 0.19 4.74 20.92
N GLY A 104 1.34 5.07 21.51
CA GLY A 104 2.67 4.52 21.20
C GLY A 104 2.89 3.02 21.48
N LYS A 105 1.81 2.23 21.56
CA LYS A 105 1.82 0.80 21.84
C LYS A 105 1.53 -0.08 20.61
N ALA A 106 0.91 0.46 19.55
CA ALA A 106 0.61 -0.32 18.36
C ALA A 106 1.78 -0.30 17.37
N LYS A 107 2.42 -1.45 17.16
CA LYS A 107 3.38 -1.63 16.06
C LYS A 107 2.60 -2.08 14.82
N PRO A 108 2.85 -1.50 13.64
CA PRO A 108 2.45 -2.13 12.38
C PRO A 108 2.98 -3.58 12.37
N PHE A 109 2.13 -4.54 12.01
CA PHE A 109 2.49 -5.98 11.96
C PHE A 109 2.90 -6.61 13.31
N PRO A 110 2.03 -6.63 14.36
CA PRO A 110 2.39 -7.09 15.70
C PRO A 110 2.61 -8.62 15.82
N ARG A 111 2.32 -9.41 14.78
CA ARG A 111 2.68 -10.85 14.73
C ARG A 111 3.95 -11.02 13.90
N GLY A 112 5.05 -11.26 14.60
CA GLY A 112 6.37 -11.52 14.04
C GLY A 112 6.33 -12.59 12.96
N GLY A 113 6.48 -12.14 11.73
CA GLY A 113 7.08 -12.88 10.64
C GLY A 113 7.76 -11.82 9.80
N LYS A 114 8.99 -12.05 9.36
CA LYS A 114 9.50 -11.33 8.20
C LYS A 114 8.46 -11.55 7.10
N VAL A 115 7.62 -10.55 6.84
CA VAL A 115 6.73 -10.60 5.70
C VAL A 115 7.66 -10.37 4.53
N SER A 116 8.27 -11.44 4.02
CA SER A 116 8.56 -11.48 2.58
C SER A 116 7.21 -11.20 1.95
N LEU A 117 6.95 -9.96 1.55
CA LEU A 117 5.79 -9.58 0.75
C LEU A 117 5.88 -10.42 -0.52
N PHE A 118 5.38 -11.64 -0.47
CA PHE A 118 5.02 -12.43 -1.64
C PHE A 118 3.71 -11.86 -2.16
N PHE A 119 3.72 -10.58 -2.55
CA PHE A 119 2.92 -10.16 -3.69
C PHE A 119 3.67 -10.67 -4.91
N LYS A 120 3.51 -11.96 -5.20
CA LYS A 120 3.83 -12.50 -6.53
C LYS A 120 2.75 -11.94 -7.46
N LEU A 121 3.06 -10.82 -8.11
CA LEU A 121 2.48 -10.45 -9.39
C LEU A 121 2.87 -11.49 -10.44
#